data_AF-A0A0B6Y0B6-F1
#
_entry.id   AF-A0A0B6Y0B6-F1
#
_cell.length_a   1.000
_cell.length_b   1.000
_cell.length_c   1.000
_cell.angle_alpha   90.00
_cell.angle_beta   90.00
_cell.angle_gamma   90.00
#
_symmetry.space_group_name_H-M   'P 1'
#
loop_
_entity.id
_entity.type
_entity.pdbx_description
1 polymer ?
#
loop_
_entity_poly.entity_id
_entity_poly.type
_entity_poly.pdbx_seq_one_letter_code
_entity_poly.pdbx_strand_id
1 'polypeptide(L)'
;RRLMIFNLAANSISEIYIGAFKDLEALQELNLSKNLFSSLNYNTISGPRGLRKLLIVCNPVQRLSGFNFHDVNDKMYIETNSTMVSSTPTSALITWPYKDGTQLYWSLSIHCVNYVACEVPPYSSTLRPFVTQVTVTGLKPGADYFICITPVFLSADVNISQCVQVRTQMDSLSGG
;
A
#
# COMPACT_ATOMS: atom_id res chain seq x y z
N ARG A 1 -17.51 15.65 23.28
CA ARG A 1 -17.62 15.05 21.92
C ARG A 1 -16.30 14.35 21.63
N ARG A 2 -16.27 13.04 21.41
CA ARG A 2 -15.02 12.27 21.20
C ARG A 2 -14.76 12.18 19.69
N LEU A 3 -13.60 12.64 19.23
CA LEU A 3 -13.23 12.56 17.80
C LEU A 3 -12.76 11.13 17.49
N MET A 4 -13.51 10.43 16.64
CA MET A 4 -13.19 9.05 16.24
C MET A 4 -12.59 8.95 14.85
N ILE A 5 -12.92 9.91 13.97
CA ILE A 5 -12.44 9.98 12.60
C ILE A 5 -11.82 11.35 12.42
N PHE A 6 -10.57 11.40 11.99
CA PHE A 6 -9.88 12.65 11.66
C PHE A 6 -9.39 12.60 10.21
N ASN A 7 -9.95 13.48 9.39
CA ASN A 7 -9.63 13.57 7.98
C ASN A 7 -8.75 14.79 7.72
N LEU A 8 -7.52 14.54 7.31
CA LEU A 8 -6.52 15.52 6.87
C LEU A 8 -6.16 15.32 5.39
N ALA A 9 -7.00 14.62 4.63
CA ALA A 9 -6.73 14.35 3.24
C ALA A 9 -6.77 15.61 2.35
N ALA A 10 -6.07 15.56 1.22
CA ALA A 10 -6.03 16.65 0.23
C ALA A 10 -5.48 17.96 0.81
N ASN A 11 -4.39 17.87 1.57
CA ASN A 11 -3.62 19.01 2.03
C ASN A 11 -2.19 18.93 1.47
N SER A 12 -1.33 19.86 1.87
CA SER A 12 0.09 19.87 1.50
C SER A 12 0.98 19.46 2.68
N ILE A 13 0.53 18.52 3.50
CA ILE A 13 1.28 18.09 4.69
C ILE A 13 2.39 17.15 4.26
N SER A 14 3.64 17.45 4.60
CA SER A 14 4.78 16.56 4.35
C SER A 14 5.25 15.82 5.61
N GLU A 15 4.91 16.34 6.80
CA GLU A 15 5.41 15.84 8.07
C GLU A 15 4.36 15.97 9.19
N ILE A 16 4.43 15.07 10.17
CA ILE A 16 3.65 15.11 11.41
C ILE A 16 4.64 15.01 12.57
N TYR A 17 4.57 15.95 13.50
CA TYR A 17 5.38 15.91 14.72
C TYR A 17 4.92 14.79 15.66
N ILE A 18 5.88 14.15 16.32
CA ILE A 18 5.59 13.12 17.33
C ILE A 18 4.67 13.69 18.41
N GLY A 19 3.59 12.97 18.71
CA GLY A 19 2.60 13.37 19.71
C GLY A 19 1.56 14.39 19.23
N ALA A 20 1.54 14.74 17.93
CA ALA A 20 0.51 15.63 17.36
C ALA A 20 -0.93 15.15 17.60
N PHE A 21 -1.12 13.84 17.81
CA PHE A 21 -2.43 13.23 18.08
C PHE A 21 -2.57 12.68 19.51
N LYS A 22 -1.65 12.99 20.43
CA LYS A 22 -1.60 12.35 21.76
C LYS A 22 -2.89 12.50 22.57
N ASP A 23 -3.57 13.65 22.44
CA ASP A 23 -4.77 13.98 23.19
C ASP A 23 -6.05 13.47 22.50
N LEU A 24 -5.94 12.87 21.31
CA LEU A 24 -7.05 12.29 20.55
C LEU A 24 -7.28 10.82 20.94
N GLU A 25 -7.47 10.55 22.24
CA GLU A 25 -7.54 9.18 22.79
C GLU A 25 -8.62 8.28 22.16
N ALA A 26 -9.68 8.89 21.65
CA ALA A 26 -10.80 8.20 21.01
C ALA A 26 -10.65 8.02 19.49
N LEU A 27 -9.56 8.53 18.89
CA LEU A 27 -9.35 8.46 17.45
C LEU A 27 -9.16 7.00 17.02
N GLN A 28 -9.90 6.60 15.98
CA GLN A 28 -9.92 5.26 15.41
C GLN A 28 -9.50 5.24 13.94
N GLU A 29 -9.83 6.30 13.20
CA GLU A 29 -9.49 6.45 11.79
C GLU A 29 -8.76 7.78 11.55
N LEU A 30 -7.59 7.68 10.91
CA LEU A 30 -6.81 8.82 10.44
C LEU A 30 -6.66 8.74 8.93
N ASN A 31 -7.13 9.75 8.22
CA ASN A 31 -6.97 9.86 6.77
C ASN A 31 -5.97 10.97 6.44
N LEU A 32 -4.81 10.57 5.93
CA LEU A 32 -3.69 11.41 5.47
C LEU A 32 -3.53 11.35 3.94
N SER A 33 -4.53 10.85 3.22
CA SER A 33 -4.43 10.64 1.77
C SER A 33 -4.25 11.95 1.00
N LYS A 34 -3.64 11.92 -0.19
CA LYS A 34 -3.41 13.12 -1.02
C LYS A 34 -2.66 14.22 -0.26
N ASN A 35 -1.51 13.87 0.28
CA ASN A 35 -0.57 14.77 0.95
C ASN A 35 0.83 14.58 0.32
N LEU A 36 1.88 15.01 1.00
CA LEU A 36 3.26 15.01 0.50
C LEU A 36 4.20 14.12 1.34
N PHE A 37 3.66 13.12 2.04
CA PHE A 37 4.47 12.22 2.88
C PHE A 37 5.39 11.34 2.03
N SER A 38 6.70 11.47 2.21
CA SER A 38 7.71 10.58 1.61
C SER A 38 7.99 9.34 2.45
N SER A 39 7.73 9.41 3.75
CA SER A 39 7.81 8.30 4.69
C SER A 39 6.88 8.55 5.87
N LEU A 40 6.56 7.48 6.60
CA LEU A 40 5.82 7.60 7.86
C LEU A 40 6.37 6.59 8.87
N ASN A 41 6.59 7.05 10.10
CA ASN A 41 6.98 6.20 11.20
C ASN A 41 5.80 6.07 12.17
N TYR A 42 5.53 4.87 12.69
CA TYR A 42 4.44 4.65 13.64
C TYR A 42 4.46 5.63 14.82
N ASN A 43 5.64 6.02 15.31
CA ASN A 43 5.78 6.95 16.42
C ASN A 43 5.21 8.34 16.11
N THR A 44 5.20 8.80 14.85
CA THR A 44 4.64 10.11 14.48
C THR A 44 3.12 10.15 14.55
N ILE A 45 2.47 8.98 14.43
CA ILE A 45 1.01 8.83 14.55
C ILE A 45 0.61 8.13 15.86
N SER A 46 1.56 7.91 16.77
CA SER A 46 1.33 7.31 18.08
C SER A 46 0.60 8.27 19.03
N GLY A 47 -0.05 7.71 20.06
CA GLY A 47 -0.84 8.45 21.04
C GLY A 47 -2.27 7.91 21.13
N PRO A 48 -3.05 7.94 20.03
CA PRO A 48 -4.37 7.34 20.03
C PRO A 48 -4.31 5.82 20.18
N ARG A 49 -4.61 5.33 21.39
CA ARG A 49 -4.65 3.89 21.70
C ARG A 49 -5.69 3.13 20.88
N GLY A 50 -6.66 3.87 20.33
CA GLY A 50 -7.74 3.34 19.52
C GLY A 50 -7.50 3.35 18.01
N LEU A 51 -6.37 3.86 17.49
CA LEU A 51 -6.18 3.97 16.05
C LEU A 51 -6.11 2.58 15.41
N ARG A 52 -7.04 2.30 14.49
CA ARG A 52 -7.16 1.01 13.79
C ARG A 52 -7.22 1.15 12.30
N LYS A 53 -7.35 2.38 11.77
CA LYS A 53 -7.44 2.63 10.34
C LYS A 53 -6.60 3.84 9.95
N LEU A 54 -5.67 3.61 9.04
CA LEU A 54 -4.78 4.61 8.47
C LEU A 54 -4.89 4.59 6.95
N LEU A 55 -5.34 5.70 6.37
CA LEU A 55 -5.38 5.89 4.93
C LEU A 55 -4.30 6.90 4.54
N ILE A 56 -3.34 6.49 3.71
CA ILE A 56 -2.22 7.33 3.27
C ILE A 56 -2.02 7.25 1.75
N VAL A 57 -3.05 6.88 1.00
CA VAL A 57 -3.00 6.79 -0.48
C VAL A 57 -2.78 8.17 -1.12
N CYS A 58 -2.33 8.19 -2.36
CA CYS A 58 -1.90 9.37 -3.11
C CYS A 58 -0.84 10.19 -2.36
N ASN A 59 0.16 9.53 -1.77
CA ASN A 59 1.36 10.17 -1.22
C ASN A 59 2.61 9.53 -1.85
N PRO A 60 3.74 10.24 -1.94
CA PRO A 60 5.02 9.69 -2.45
C PRO A 60 5.73 8.79 -1.42
N VAL A 61 4.99 7.99 -0.64
CA VAL A 61 5.55 7.20 0.46
C VAL A 61 6.46 6.10 -0.09
N GLN A 62 7.73 6.14 0.29
CA GLN A 62 8.71 5.11 -0.03
C GLN A 62 8.94 4.14 1.13
N ARG A 63 8.60 4.53 2.36
CA ARG A 63 8.84 3.73 3.55
C ARG A 63 7.78 3.94 4.63
N LEU A 64 7.26 2.83 5.14
CA LEU A 64 6.54 2.75 6.42
C LEU A 64 7.42 2.01 7.43
N SER A 65 7.63 2.59 8.60
CA SER A 65 8.54 2.04 9.62
C SER A 65 7.91 2.08 11.01
N GLY A 66 8.34 1.19 11.90
CA GLY A 66 7.84 1.12 13.29
C GLY A 66 6.46 0.47 13.44
N PHE A 67 5.82 0.09 12.34
CA PHE A 67 4.61 -0.72 12.34
C PHE A 67 5.02 -2.19 12.53
N ASN A 68 4.86 -2.71 13.75
CA ASN A 68 5.29 -4.07 14.08
C ASN A 68 4.08 -4.88 14.55
N PHE A 69 3.67 -5.89 13.77
CA PHE A 69 2.50 -6.74 14.07
C PHE A 69 2.93 -8.20 14.28
N HIS A 70 2.77 -8.69 15.50
CA HIS A 70 3.28 -9.98 15.97
C HIS A 70 2.30 -10.75 16.86
N ASP A 71 1.29 -10.09 17.42
CA ASP A 71 0.29 -10.70 18.28
C ASP A 71 -0.97 -11.05 17.48
N VAL A 72 -1.63 -12.17 17.80
CA VAL A 72 -2.91 -12.59 17.18
C VAL A 72 -4.05 -11.60 17.43
N ASN A 73 -3.90 -10.74 18.44
CA ASN A 73 -4.87 -9.70 18.82
C ASN A 73 -4.58 -8.34 18.17
N ASP A 74 -3.48 -8.20 17.41
CA ASP A 74 -3.17 -6.96 16.71
C ASP A 74 -4.29 -6.61 15.72
N LYS A 75 -4.66 -5.32 15.66
CA LYS A 75 -5.73 -4.84 14.76
C LYS A 75 -5.31 -3.55 14.08
N MET A 76 -5.17 -3.59 12.76
CA MET A 76 -4.83 -2.41 11.99
C MET A 76 -5.21 -2.58 10.52
N TYR A 77 -5.87 -1.58 9.97
CA TYR A 77 -6.09 -1.42 8.55
C TYR A 77 -5.21 -0.29 8.03
N ILE A 78 -4.35 -0.57 7.05
CA ILE A 78 -3.51 0.42 6.39
C ILE A 78 -3.75 0.33 4.89
N GLU A 79 -4.03 1.47 4.26
CA GLU A 79 -4.10 1.57 2.80
C GLU A 79 -3.08 2.60 2.31
N THR A 80 -2.22 2.18 1.38
CA THR A 80 -1.15 3.01 0.82
C THR A 80 -0.85 2.61 -0.62
N ASN A 81 0.01 3.39 -1.28
CA ASN A 81 0.45 3.08 -2.63
C ASN A 81 1.73 2.25 -2.64
N SER A 82 1.77 1.32 -3.58
CA SER A 82 3.03 0.76 -4.07
C SER A 82 3.61 1.66 -5.17
N THR A 83 4.86 1.42 -5.56
CA THR A 83 5.56 2.15 -6.62
C THR A 83 5.91 1.22 -7.76
N MET A 84 5.57 1.63 -8.98
CA MET A 84 6.08 1.01 -10.20
C MET A 84 7.46 1.63 -10.50
N VAL A 85 8.52 0.83 -10.38
CA VAL A 85 9.90 1.26 -10.64
C VAL A 85 10.14 1.37 -12.14
N SER A 86 9.68 0.37 -12.89
CA SER A 86 9.78 0.32 -14.35
C SER A 86 8.72 -0.62 -14.91
N SER A 87 8.40 -0.44 -16.20
CA SER A 87 7.55 -1.36 -16.96
C SER A 87 8.15 -1.62 -18.34
N THR A 88 7.78 -2.75 -18.90
CA THR A 88 7.95 -3.13 -20.31
C THR A 88 6.54 -3.39 -20.88
N PRO A 89 6.39 -3.80 -22.14
CA PRO A 89 5.09 -4.22 -22.65
C PRO A 89 4.49 -5.41 -21.91
N THR A 90 5.31 -6.30 -21.33
CA THR A 90 4.83 -7.56 -20.74
C THR A 90 5.21 -7.79 -19.28
N SER A 91 5.85 -6.82 -18.64
CA SER A 91 6.22 -6.91 -17.23
C SER A 91 6.32 -5.55 -16.54
N ALA A 92 6.22 -5.55 -15.21
CA ALA A 92 6.43 -4.38 -14.37
C ALA A 92 7.19 -4.73 -13.09
N LEU A 93 8.21 -3.94 -12.76
CA LEU A 93 8.94 -4.02 -11.50
C LEU A 93 8.23 -3.14 -10.47
N ILE A 94 7.78 -3.73 -9.37
CA ILE A 94 7.01 -3.08 -8.31
C ILE A 94 7.73 -3.21 -6.98
N THR A 95 7.77 -2.13 -6.21
CA THR A 95 8.21 -2.08 -4.81
C THR A 95 7.11 -1.45 -3.96
N TRP A 96 7.09 -1.70 -2.66
CA TRP A 96 6.04 -1.22 -1.77
C TRP A 96 6.62 -0.69 -0.45
N PRO A 97 5.95 0.23 0.27
CA PRO A 97 6.57 0.99 1.36
C PRO A 97 6.66 0.25 2.70
N TYR A 98 5.70 -0.60 3.06
CA TYR A 98 5.77 -1.46 4.24
C TYR A 98 6.55 -2.73 3.90
N LYS A 99 7.80 -2.81 4.34
CA LYS A 99 8.69 -3.96 4.10
C LYS A 99 9.14 -4.63 5.40
N ASP A 100 9.08 -3.88 6.50
CA ASP A 100 9.59 -4.25 7.80
C ASP A 100 8.47 -4.96 8.57
N GLY A 101 8.72 -6.16 9.10
CA GLY A 101 7.72 -6.87 9.92
C GLY A 101 7.94 -8.37 10.05
N THR A 102 7.02 -9.02 10.76
CA THR A 102 6.96 -10.47 11.00
C THR A 102 5.87 -11.14 10.15
N GLN A 103 5.60 -10.60 8.95
CA GLN A 103 4.70 -11.24 7.99
C GLN A 103 5.22 -12.64 7.62
N LEU A 104 4.28 -13.57 7.46
CA LEU A 104 4.56 -14.95 7.06
C LEU A 104 4.93 -15.02 5.57
N TYR A 105 4.23 -14.24 4.75
CA TYR A 105 4.43 -14.12 3.31
C TYR A 105 3.72 -12.86 2.77
N TRP A 106 3.89 -12.58 1.48
CA TRP A 106 3.10 -11.58 0.77
C TRP A 106 2.10 -12.24 -0.17
N SER A 107 0.87 -11.75 -0.16
CA SER A 107 -0.11 -12.02 -1.21
C SER A 107 0.02 -10.96 -2.30
N LEU A 108 0.31 -11.39 -3.53
CA LEU A 108 0.29 -10.57 -4.73
C LEU A 108 -1.04 -10.82 -5.46
N SER A 109 -1.82 -9.77 -5.69
CA SER A 109 -3.01 -9.82 -6.55
C SER A 109 -2.87 -8.87 -7.74
N ILE A 110 -3.35 -9.32 -8.90
CA ILE A 110 -3.31 -8.58 -10.16
C ILE A 110 -4.73 -8.54 -10.74
N HIS A 111 -5.24 -7.33 -10.93
CA HIS A 111 -6.54 -7.10 -11.55
C HIS A 111 -6.34 -6.26 -12.80
N CYS A 112 -6.81 -6.74 -13.95
CA CYS A 112 -6.86 -5.91 -15.14
C CYS A 112 -8.00 -4.89 -15.01
N VAL A 113 -7.72 -3.61 -15.30
CA VAL A 113 -8.71 -2.53 -15.22
C VAL A 113 -9.73 -2.65 -16.36
N ASN A 114 -9.29 -3.07 -17.55
CA ASN A 114 -10.15 -3.33 -18.70
C ASN A 114 -9.95 -4.77 -19.19
N TYR A 115 -10.83 -5.67 -18.76
CA TYR A 115 -10.73 -7.10 -19.05
C TYR A 115 -10.55 -7.43 -20.54
N VAL A 116 -11.17 -6.65 -21.44
CA VAL A 116 -11.07 -6.84 -22.90
C VAL A 116 -9.64 -6.60 -23.41
N ALA A 117 -8.88 -5.73 -22.76
CA ALA A 117 -7.50 -5.41 -23.15
C ALA A 117 -6.49 -6.46 -22.69
N CYS A 118 -6.77 -7.17 -21.59
CA CYS A 118 -5.83 -8.11 -20.99
C CYS A 118 -6.13 -9.58 -21.30
N GLU A 119 -7.42 -9.95 -21.36
CA GLU A 119 -7.91 -11.33 -21.48
C GLU A 119 -7.32 -12.29 -20.40
N VAL A 120 -6.85 -11.76 -19.26
CA VAL A 120 -6.24 -12.56 -18.18
C VAL A 120 -7.20 -12.62 -16.98
N PRO A 121 -7.50 -13.82 -16.43
CA PRO A 121 -8.22 -13.94 -15.17
C PRO A 121 -7.41 -13.34 -14.01
N PRO A 122 -8.05 -12.92 -12.91
CA PRO A 122 -7.35 -12.43 -11.73
C PRO A 122 -6.30 -13.44 -11.27
N TYR A 123 -5.04 -13.02 -11.24
CA TYR A 123 -3.94 -13.86 -10.81
C TYR A 123 -3.57 -13.51 -9.37
N SER A 124 -3.43 -14.54 -8.54
CA SER A 124 -2.86 -14.38 -7.20
C SER A 124 -1.68 -15.33 -7.01
N SER A 125 -0.64 -14.84 -6.34
CA SER A 125 0.52 -15.65 -5.99
C SER A 125 1.07 -15.24 -4.64
N THR A 126 1.90 -16.13 -4.08
CA THR A 126 2.56 -15.91 -2.80
C THR A 126 4.03 -15.56 -3.01
N LEU A 127 4.52 -14.52 -2.33
CA LEU A 127 5.92 -14.14 -2.33
C LEU A 127 6.55 -14.42 -0.97
N ARG A 128 7.86 -14.74 -0.97
CA ARG A 128 8.62 -14.98 0.26
C ARG A 128 8.66 -13.71 1.13
N PRO A 129 8.61 -13.83 2.47
CA PRO A 129 8.44 -12.68 3.37
C PRO A 129 9.56 -11.64 3.30
N PHE A 130 10.78 -12.04 2.91
CA PHE A 130 11.94 -11.16 2.78
C PHE A 130 12.01 -10.38 1.46
N VAL A 131 11.14 -10.67 0.50
CA VAL A 131 11.12 -9.96 -0.78
C VAL A 131 10.61 -8.54 -0.56
N THR A 132 11.25 -7.57 -1.20
CA THR A 132 10.91 -6.14 -1.07
C THR A 132 10.48 -5.49 -2.39
N GLN A 133 10.60 -6.24 -3.49
CA GLN A 133 10.18 -5.84 -4.83
C GLN A 133 9.90 -7.10 -5.66
N VAL A 134 9.02 -7.00 -6.65
CA VAL A 134 8.67 -8.12 -7.53
C VAL A 134 8.56 -7.66 -8.97
N THR A 135 9.10 -8.45 -9.89
CA THR A 135 8.81 -8.30 -11.32
C THR A 135 7.57 -9.13 -11.64
N VAL A 136 6.47 -8.46 -11.93
CA VAL A 136 5.24 -9.08 -12.42
C VAL A 136 5.40 -9.29 -13.92
N THR A 137 5.26 -10.53 -14.40
CA THR A 137 5.41 -10.91 -15.82
C THR A 137 4.09 -11.40 -16.42
N GLY A 138 4.03 -11.50 -17.75
CA GLY A 138 2.83 -11.99 -18.45
C GLY A 138 1.73 -10.94 -18.60
N LEU A 139 2.08 -9.66 -18.41
CA LEU A 139 1.19 -8.55 -18.71
C LEU A 139 1.03 -8.38 -20.23
N LYS A 140 -0.02 -7.67 -20.65
CA LYS A 140 -0.29 -7.34 -22.06
C LYS A 140 0.21 -5.93 -22.38
N PRO A 141 0.77 -5.69 -23.57
CA PRO A 141 1.16 -4.36 -24.03
C PRO A 141 0.02 -3.36 -23.98
N GLY A 142 0.30 -2.12 -23.57
CA GLY A 142 -0.65 -1.01 -23.56
C GLY A 142 -1.85 -1.14 -22.59
N ALA A 143 -1.85 -2.12 -21.69
CA ALA A 143 -2.94 -2.40 -20.78
C ALA A 143 -2.71 -1.79 -19.38
N ASP A 144 -3.82 -1.54 -18.68
CA ASP A 144 -3.86 -1.01 -17.33
C ASP A 144 -4.18 -2.11 -16.31
N TYR A 145 -3.36 -2.20 -15.27
CA TYR A 145 -3.48 -3.15 -14.18
C TYR A 145 -3.54 -2.45 -12.84
N PHE A 146 -4.29 -3.02 -11.91
CA PHE A 146 -4.24 -2.69 -10.49
C PHE A 146 -3.57 -3.86 -9.76
N ILE A 147 -2.39 -3.61 -9.20
CA ILE A 147 -1.54 -4.64 -8.59
C ILE A 147 -1.37 -4.32 -7.11
N CYS A 148 -1.70 -5.27 -6.25
CA CYS A 148 -1.64 -5.10 -4.79
C CYS A 148 -0.71 -6.12 -4.15
N ILE A 149 0.06 -5.64 -3.16
CA ILE A 149 0.94 -6.45 -2.33
C ILE A 149 0.49 -6.34 -0.86
N THR A 150 -0.02 -7.43 -0.32
CA THR A 150 -0.58 -7.49 1.03
C THR A 150 0.26 -8.45 1.89
N PRO A 151 0.94 -7.99 2.95
CA PRO A 151 1.56 -8.90 3.91
C PRO A 151 0.49 -9.70 4.64
N VAL A 152 0.77 -10.97 4.88
CA VAL A 152 -0.08 -11.85 5.67
C VAL A 152 0.58 -12.09 7.02
N PHE A 153 -0.13 -11.80 8.10
CA PHE A 153 0.32 -11.96 9.48
C PHE A 153 -0.39 -13.12 10.18
N LEU A 154 0.02 -13.42 11.41
CA LEU A 154 -0.71 -14.33 12.30
C LEU A 154 -2.07 -13.76 12.73
N SER A 155 -2.17 -12.44 12.93
CA SER A 155 -3.46 -11.78 13.16
C SER A 155 -4.22 -11.60 11.84
N ALA A 156 -5.47 -12.07 11.80
CA ALA A 156 -6.38 -11.86 10.69
C ALA A 156 -6.96 -10.43 10.65
N ASP A 157 -6.86 -9.69 11.75
CA ASP A 157 -7.39 -8.32 11.90
C ASP A 157 -6.37 -7.24 11.48
N VAL A 158 -5.18 -7.66 11.05
CA VAL A 158 -4.18 -6.77 10.43
C VAL A 158 -4.26 -6.92 8.91
N ASN A 159 -4.63 -5.82 8.24
CA ASN A 159 -4.72 -5.73 6.79
C ASN A 159 -3.96 -4.51 6.29
N ILE A 160 -2.88 -4.73 5.54
CA ILE A 160 -2.08 -3.66 4.93
C ILE A 160 -2.19 -3.83 3.41
N SER A 161 -2.95 -2.98 2.76
CA SER A 161 -3.09 -2.99 1.31
C SER A 161 -2.17 -1.96 0.67
N GLN A 162 -1.28 -2.42 -0.22
CA GLN A 162 -0.30 -1.58 -0.91
C GLN A 162 -0.46 -1.76 -2.42
N CYS A 163 -1.21 -0.86 -3.06
CA CYS A 163 -1.60 -1.04 -4.46
C CYS A 163 -1.01 0.02 -5.39
N VAL A 164 -0.77 -0.36 -6.63
CA VAL A 164 -0.31 0.54 -7.70
C VAL A 164 -1.09 0.28 -8.97
N GLN A 165 -1.47 1.36 -9.66
CA GLN A 165 -1.93 1.28 -11.04
C GLN A 165 -0.70 1.24 -11.97
N VAL A 166 -0.62 0.21 -12.80
CA VAL A 166 0.46 -0.02 -13.74
C VAL A 166 -0.09 0.06 -15.15
N ARG A 167 0.51 0.92 -15.98
CA ARG A 167 0.30 0.92 -17.42
C ARG A 167 1.54 0.35 -18.10
N THR A 168 1.37 -0.75 -18.83
CA THR A 168 2.45 -1.33 -19.62
C THR A 168 2.72 -0.50 -20.87
N GLN A 169 3.94 -0.61 -21.38
CA GLN A 169 4.33 0.08 -22.61
C GLN A 169 3.64 -0.56 -23.82
N MET A 170 3.50 0.18 -24.92
CA MET A 170 3.05 -0.40 -26.20
C MET A 170 4.19 -1.24 -26.80
N ASP A 171 3.85 -2.29 -27.54
CA ASP A 171 4.85 -3.01 -28.33
C ASP A 171 5.33 -2.12 -29.48
N SER A 172 6.65 -2.01 -29.63
CA SER A 172 7.28 -1.20 -30.69
C SER A 172 7.03 -1.73 -32.11
N LEU A 173 6.32 -2.86 -32.26
CA LEU A 173 6.01 -3.52 -33.53
C LEU A 173 4.58 -3.24 -34.06
N SER A 174 3.74 -2.49 -33.34
CA SER A 174 2.37 -2.17 -33.78
C SER A 174 2.25 -0.86 -34.56
N GLY A 175 3.37 -0.31 -35.06
CA GLY A 175 3.42 0.86 -35.92
C GLY A 175 3.93 0.49 -37.32
N GLY A 176 3.05 -0.06 -38.15
CA GLY A 176 3.28 -0.38 -39.56
C GLY A 176 1.98 -0.32 -40.33
#